data_AF-L5LL18-F1
#
_entry.id   AF-L5LL18-F1
#
_cell.length_a   1.000
_cell.length_b   1.000
_cell.length_c   1.000
_cell.angle_alpha   90.00
_cell.angle_beta   90.00
_cell.angle_gamma   90.00
#
_symmetry.space_group_name_H-M   'P 1'
#
loop_
_entity.id
_entity.type
_entity.pdbx_description
1 polymer ?
#
loop_
_entity_poly.entity_id
_entity_poly.type
_entity_poly.pdbx_seq_one_letter_code
_entity_poly.pdbx_strand_id
1 'polypeptide(L)'
;MALPWVLAVLSLLPLLDAQSPACPNFSVPITNASLDQISGKWFYIGSAYRFPEYKKEASKIQAGFFYFTPNHTEDTILLRQYMTIGDQCIYNSTNLKVQRENATLSKYSES
;
A
#
# COMPACT_ATOMS: atom_id res chain seq x y z
N MET A 1 -30.84 41.01 -8.43
CA MET A 1 -29.95 40.09 -9.18
C MET A 1 -28.68 39.68 -8.43
N ALA A 2 -28.20 40.45 -7.43
CA ALA A 2 -26.99 40.10 -6.67
C ALA A 2 -27.20 39.00 -5.59
N LEU A 3 -28.39 38.95 -4.97
CA LEU A 3 -28.70 38.02 -3.89
C LEU A 3 -28.51 36.51 -4.22
N PRO A 4 -28.98 35.99 -5.37
CA PRO A 4 -28.78 34.57 -5.69
C PRO A 4 -27.30 34.21 -5.91
N TRP A 5 -26.50 35.16 -6.38
CA TRP A 5 -25.06 34.96 -6.60
C TRP A 5 -24.29 34.88 -5.28
N VAL A 6 -24.64 35.74 -4.31
CA VAL A 6 -24.07 35.68 -2.95
C VAL A 6 -24.40 34.34 -2.28
N LEU A 7 -25.64 33.85 -2.41
CA LEU A 7 -26.02 32.55 -1.85
C LEU A 7 -25.26 31.38 -2.51
N ALA A 8 -25.03 31.45 -3.83
CA ALA A 8 -24.24 30.44 -4.53
C ALA A 8 -22.78 30.43 -4.03
N VAL A 9 -22.15 31.59 -3.85
CA VAL A 9 -20.79 31.68 -3.30
C VAL A 9 -20.74 31.16 -1.86
N LEU A 10 -21.69 31.57 -1.01
CA LEU A 10 -21.80 31.12 0.38
C LEU A 10 -21.98 29.60 0.50
N SER A 11 -22.70 28.98 -0.44
CA SER A 11 -22.87 27.52 -0.46
C SER A 11 -21.60 26.74 -0.84
N LEU A 12 -20.62 27.40 -1.46
CA LEU A 12 -19.36 26.79 -1.91
C LEU A 12 -18.20 27.03 -0.93
N LEU A 13 -18.33 27.94 0.05
CA LEU A 13 -17.32 28.15 1.09
C LEU A 13 -16.91 26.86 1.86
N PRO A 14 -17.83 25.93 2.19
CA PRO A 14 -17.44 24.67 2.85
C PRO A 14 -16.52 23.79 2.00
N LEU A 15 -16.52 23.94 0.67
CA LEU A 15 -15.62 23.22 -0.24
C LEU A 15 -14.21 23.84 -0.26
N LEU A 16 -14.08 25.14 0.00
CA LEU A 16 -12.78 25.79 0.17
C LEU A 16 -12.11 25.39 1.49
N ASP A 17 -12.92 25.21 2.54
CA ASP A 17 -12.47 24.74 3.86
C ASP A 17 -12.43 23.21 3.98
N ALA A 18 -12.70 22.48 2.90
CA ALA A 18 -12.46 21.04 2.82
C ALA A 18 -10.96 20.78 2.74
N GLN A 19 -10.27 21.10 3.84
CA GLN A 19 -8.87 20.77 4.02
C GLN A 19 -8.79 19.25 4.18
N SER A 20 -7.95 18.62 3.35
CA SER A 20 -7.68 17.20 3.51
C SER A 20 -7.29 16.96 4.96
N PRO A 21 -7.99 16.08 5.71
CA PRO A 21 -7.59 15.78 7.07
C PRO A 21 -6.11 15.38 7.06
N ALA A 22 -5.36 15.87 8.05
CA ALA A 22 -3.96 15.52 8.19
C ALA A 22 -3.84 13.99 8.25
N CYS A 23 -2.91 13.42 7.48
CA CYS A 23 -2.68 11.99 7.48
C CYS A 23 -2.27 11.55 8.89
N PRO A 24 -3.00 10.62 9.54
CA PRO A 24 -2.56 10.08 10.82
C PRO A 24 -1.20 9.40 10.67
N ASN A 25 -0.36 9.50 11.69
CA ASN A 25 0.88 8.74 11.72
C ASN A 25 0.56 7.30 12.16
N PHE A 26 0.64 6.35 11.24
CA PHE A 26 0.27 4.94 11.47
C PHE A 26 1.43 4.06 11.94
N SER A 27 2.49 4.63 12.51
CA SER A 27 3.65 3.87 12.98
C SER A 27 3.33 3.13 14.28
N VAL A 28 2.59 2.02 14.17
CA VAL A 28 2.32 1.08 15.26
C VAL A 28 3.22 -0.13 15.09
N PRO A 29 3.96 -0.57 16.13
CA PRO A 29 4.84 -1.72 16.03
C PRO A 29 4.13 -3.00 15.55
N ILE A 30 4.83 -3.81 14.75
CA ILE A 30 4.29 -5.08 14.24
C ILE A 30 4.34 -6.14 15.36
N THR A 31 3.16 -6.57 15.80
CA THR A 31 3.00 -7.64 16.79
C THR A 31 2.79 -9.00 16.12
N ASN A 32 2.81 -10.09 16.90
CA ASN A 32 2.43 -11.40 16.37
C ASN A 32 0.99 -11.43 15.86
N ALA A 33 0.05 -10.77 16.56
CA ALA A 33 -1.32 -10.65 16.11
C ALA A 33 -1.43 -9.90 14.76
N SER A 34 -0.60 -8.88 14.54
CA SER A 34 -0.52 -8.19 13.25
C SER A 34 -0.05 -9.12 12.13
N LEU A 35 0.95 -9.98 12.41
CA LEU A 35 1.44 -10.98 11.47
C LEU A 35 0.38 -12.04 11.16
N ASP A 36 -0.34 -12.52 12.18
CA ASP A 36 -1.44 -13.47 12.02
C ASP A 36 -2.55 -12.87 11.15
N GLN A 37 -2.88 -11.59 11.37
CA GLN A 37 -3.90 -10.86 10.62
C GLN A 37 -3.57 -10.73 9.13
N ILE A 38 -2.29 -10.56 8.77
CA ILE A 38 -1.87 -10.45 7.37
C ILE A 38 -1.53 -11.79 6.73
N SER A 39 -1.60 -12.90 7.47
CA SER A 39 -1.32 -14.23 6.94
C SER A 39 -2.36 -14.66 5.90
N GLY A 40 -1.91 -15.33 4.85
CA GLY A 40 -2.77 -15.84 3.79
C GLY A 40 -2.69 -15.06 2.48
N LYS A 41 -3.78 -15.09 1.69
CA LYS A 41 -3.82 -14.62 0.30
C LYS A 41 -4.30 -13.17 0.20
N TRP A 42 -3.58 -12.37 -0.57
CA TRP A 42 -3.90 -10.97 -0.88
C TRP A 42 -3.92 -10.73 -2.37
N PHE A 43 -4.75 -9.77 -2.80
CA PHE A 43 -4.81 -9.29 -4.19
C PHE A 43 -4.35 -7.85 -4.24
N TYR A 44 -3.46 -7.55 -5.18
CA TYR A 44 -3.05 -6.18 -5.46
C TYR A 44 -4.16 -5.47 -6.23
N ILE A 45 -4.74 -4.43 -5.63
CA ILE A 45 -5.86 -3.67 -6.23
C ILE A 45 -5.36 -2.43 -6.98
N GLY A 46 -4.34 -1.75 -6.46
CA GLY A 46 -3.77 -0.56 -7.08
C GLY A 46 -2.72 0.13 -6.21
N SER A 47 -2.01 1.10 -6.79
CA SER A 47 -1.04 1.94 -6.10
C SER A 47 -0.87 3.28 -6.80
N ALA A 48 -0.34 4.26 -6.07
CA ALA A 48 0.01 5.56 -6.60
C ALA A 48 1.34 6.02 -5.97
N TYR A 49 2.27 6.48 -6.81
CA TYR A 49 3.60 6.90 -6.39
C TYR A 49 3.92 8.29 -6.90
N ARG A 50 4.65 9.06 -6.08
CA ARG A 50 5.29 10.32 -6.52
C ARG A 50 6.55 10.06 -7.34
N PHE A 51 7.27 8.97 -7.05
CA PHE A 51 8.52 8.61 -7.72
C PHE A 51 8.24 8.03 -9.12
N PRO A 52 8.74 8.65 -10.21
CA PRO A 52 8.41 8.25 -11.58
C PRO A 52 8.74 6.80 -11.92
N GLU A 53 9.85 6.28 -11.40
CA GLU A 53 10.35 4.94 -11.64
C GLU A 53 9.37 3.90 -11.08
N TYR A 54 8.86 4.12 -9.87
CA TYR A 54 7.84 3.25 -9.26
C TYR A 54 6.51 3.34 -9.99
N LYS A 55 6.12 4.55 -10.44
CA LYS A 55 4.93 4.71 -11.28
C LYS A 55 5.06 3.90 -12.58
N LYS A 56 6.24 3.95 -13.22
CA LYS A 56 6.53 3.18 -14.44
C LYS A 56 6.42 1.68 -14.19
N GLU A 57 7.05 1.15 -13.14
CA GLU A 57 6.98 -0.28 -12.83
C GLU A 57 5.57 -0.73 -12.44
N ALA A 58 4.87 0.03 -11.60
CA ALA A 58 3.49 -0.29 -11.22
C ALA A 58 2.53 -0.28 -12.41
N SER A 59 2.75 0.59 -13.41
CA SER A 59 1.90 0.66 -14.60
C SER A 59 1.97 -0.59 -15.50
N LYS A 60 3.01 -1.42 -15.35
CA LYS A 60 3.15 -2.67 -16.10
C LYS A 60 2.36 -3.83 -15.49
N ILE A 61 1.95 -3.70 -14.23
CA ILE A 61 1.24 -4.77 -13.50
C ILE A 61 -0.22 -4.75 -13.93
N GLN A 62 -0.66 -5.81 -14.58
CA GLN A 62 -2.04 -5.98 -15.04
C GLN A 62 -2.91 -6.57 -13.91
N ALA A 63 -2.38 -7.55 -13.19
CA ALA A 63 -3.00 -8.16 -12.02
C ALA A 63 -1.93 -8.80 -11.13
N GLY A 64 -2.25 -9.02 -9.86
CA GLY A 64 -1.35 -9.77 -8.99
C GLY A 64 -2.04 -10.28 -7.74
N PHE A 65 -1.65 -11.47 -7.30
CA PHE A 65 -1.97 -11.98 -5.98
C PHE A 65 -0.74 -12.59 -5.33
N PHE A 66 -0.72 -12.64 -4.01
CA PHE A 66 0.40 -13.19 -3.27
C PHE A 66 -0.05 -13.83 -1.97
N TYR A 67 0.82 -14.67 -1.42
CA TYR A 67 0.64 -15.25 -0.09
C TYR A 67 1.71 -14.72 0.85
N PHE A 68 1.28 -14.31 2.04
CA PHE A 68 2.17 -14.12 3.19
C PHE A 68 2.11 -15.35 4.10
N THR A 69 3.28 -15.86 4.45
CA THR A 69 3.45 -16.94 5.42
C THR A 69 4.47 -16.48 6.46
N PRO A 70 4.02 -15.87 7.57
CA PRO A 70 4.90 -15.35 8.62
C PRO A 70 5.67 -16.46 9.35
N ASN A 71 6.92 -16.16 9.72
CA ASN A 71 7.71 -16.90 10.70
C ASN A 71 7.97 -15.96 11.88
N HIS A 72 7.26 -16.20 12.99
CA HIS A 72 7.34 -15.37 14.19
C HIS A 72 8.68 -15.47 14.93
N THR A 73 9.44 -16.56 14.71
CA THR A 73 10.71 -16.80 15.42
C THR A 73 11.86 -16.07 14.74
N GLU A 74 11.85 -16.04 13.41
CA GLU A 74 12.92 -15.41 12.61
C GLU A 74 12.59 -13.97 12.19
N ASP A 75 11.39 -13.48 12.54
CA ASP A 75 10.88 -12.19 12.08
C ASP A 75 10.96 -12.04 10.55
N THR A 76 10.49 -13.08 9.85
CA THR A 76 10.42 -13.12 8.39
C THR A 76 9.01 -13.42 7.90
N ILE A 77 8.75 -13.11 6.63
CA ILE A 77 7.53 -13.52 5.93
C ILE A 77 7.96 -14.15 4.61
N LEU A 78 7.64 -15.42 4.40
CA LEU A 78 7.75 -16.03 3.09
C LEU A 78 6.65 -15.46 2.19
N LEU A 79 7.08 -14.74 1.17
CA LEU A 79 6.24 -14.07 0.19
C LEU A 79 6.27 -14.86 -1.12
N ARG A 80 5.12 -15.39 -1.53
CA ARG A 80 4.94 -16.07 -2.82
C ARG A 80 4.05 -15.21 -3.71
N GLN A 81 4.62 -14.58 -4.73
CA GLN A 81 3.92 -13.64 -5.61
C GLN A 81 3.64 -14.26 -6.98
N TYR A 82 2.45 -13.95 -7.50
CA TYR A 82 2.00 -14.28 -8.84
C TYR A 82 1.51 -12.99 -9.49
N MET A 83 2.26 -12.46 -10.45
CA MET A 83 1.94 -11.20 -11.13
C MET A 83 1.70 -11.46 -12.62
N THR A 84 0.72 -10.78 -13.19
CA THR A 84 0.51 -10.74 -14.65
C THR A 84 1.17 -9.47 -15.17
N ILE A 85 2.22 -9.62 -15.97
CA ILE A 85 2.99 -8.52 -16.57
C ILE A 85 3.23 -8.88 -18.03
N GLY A 86 2.84 -8.00 -18.96
CA GLY A 86 3.01 -8.24 -20.39
C GLY A 86 2.31 -9.52 -20.86
N ASP A 87 1.10 -9.80 -20.35
CA ASP A 87 0.28 -10.97 -20.65
C ASP A 87 0.90 -12.31 -20.23
N GLN A 88 1.94 -12.27 -19.40
CA GLN A 88 2.61 -13.44 -18.84
C GLN A 88 2.44 -13.48 -17.33
N CYS A 89 2.26 -14.69 -16.78
CA CYS A 89 2.28 -14.92 -15.34
C CYS A 89 3.73 -15.10 -14.86
N ILE A 90 4.20 -14.17 -14.05
CA ILE A 90 5.52 -14.19 -13.42
C ILE A 90 5.33 -14.65 -11.96
N TYR A 91 6.02 -15.72 -11.59
CA TYR A 91 6.08 -16.23 -10.23
C TYR A 91 7.41 -15.85 -9.56
N ASN A 92 7.36 -15.41 -8.31
CA ASN A 92 8.54 -15.16 -7.49
C ASN A 92 8.29 -15.59 -6.04
N SER A 93 9.33 -16.10 -5.38
CA SER A 93 9.30 -16.45 -3.96
C SER A 93 10.50 -15.83 -3.27
N THR A 94 10.26 -15.08 -2.19
CA THR A 94 11.32 -14.38 -1.44
C THR A 94 10.95 -14.28 0.03
N ASN A 95 11.96 -14.15 0.90
CA ASN A 95 11.73 -13.86 2.31
C ASN A 95 11.80 -12.35 2.54
N LEU A 96 10.75 -11.79 3.13
CA LEU A 96 10.75 -10.43 3.65
C LEU A 96 11.24 -10.45 5.10
N LYS A 97 12.04 -9.46 5.48
CA LYS A 97 12.40 -9.21 6.87
C LYS A 97 11.36 -8.28 7.50
N VAL A 98 10.95 -8.60 8.73
CA VAL A 98 10.06 -7.77 9.55
C VAL A 98 10.91 -6.89 10.46
N GLN A 99 10.74 -5.56 10.38
CA GLN A 99 11.29 -4.64 11.37
C GLN A 99 10.16 -4.19 12.30
N ARG A 100 10.00 -4.89 13.44
CA ARG A 100 8.83 -4.72 14.31
C ARG A 100 8.63 -3.30 14.81
N GLU A 101 9.68 -2.71 15.39
CA GLU A 101 9.63 -1.36 15.97
C GLU A 101 9.40 -0.27 14.92
N ASN A 102 9.93 -0.46 13.71
CA ASN A 102 9.80 0.50 12.61
C ASN A 102 8.49 0.32 11.83
N ALA A 103 7.74 -0.73 12.12
CA ALA A 103 6.53 -1.12 11.38
C ALA A 103 6.75 -1.29 9.86
N THR A 104 7.92 -1.80 9.45
CA THR A 104 8.29 -1.97 8.03
C THR A 104 8.62 -3.41 7.66
N LEU A 105 8.38 -3.73 6.38
CA LEU A 105 8.84 -4.95 5.73
C LEU A 105 9.90 -4.58 4.70
N SER A 106 10.99 -5.35 4.61
CA SER A 106 12.02 -5.14 3.61
C SER A 106 12.37 -6.44 2.89
N LYS A 107 12.68 -6.33 1.60
CA LYS A 107 13.25 -7.44 0.83
C LYS A 107 14.76 -7.39 1.00
N TYR A 108 15.41 -8.55 1.15
CA TYR A 108 16.86 -8.63 0.99
C TYR A 108 17.21 -8.19 -0.44
N SER A 109 17.92 -7.07 -0.58
CA SER A 109 18.68 -6.81 -1.80
C SER A 109 19.93 -7.66 -1.72
N GLU A 110 20.04 -8.69 -2.54
CA GLU A 110 21.37 -9.15 -2.94
C GLU A 110 22.00 -7.99 -3.70
N SER A 111 23.01 -7.39 -3.07
CA SER A 111 23.88 -6.35 -3.63
C SER A 111 24.79 -6.93 -4.71
#